data_AF-A0A7L8UI18-F1
#
_entry.id   AF-A0A7L8UI18-F1
#
_cell.length_a   1.000
_cell.length_b   1.000
_cell.length_c   1.000
_cell.angle_alpha   90.00
_cell.angle_beta   90.00
_cell.angle_gamma   90.00
#
_symmetry.space_group_name_H-M   'P 1'
#
loop_
_entity.id
_entity.type
_entity.pdbx_description
1 polymer ?
#
loop_
_entity_poly.entity_id
_entity_poly.type
_entity_poly.pdbx_seq_one_letter_code
_entity_poly.pdbx_strand_id
1 'polypeptide(L)'
;MNTKEQVIENLKKWLNKTTVISYEERIPLNCWDKELKELRDGKQKEVYVVSFKTKSTNIEYDENGKIISFFEGMYCFAYFDAETLELLYISKKAGFIEVDGSY
;
A
#
# COMPACT_ATOMS: atom_id res chain seq x y z
N MET A 1 -10.94 -14.41 -12.97
CA MET A 1 -10.18 -13.38 -12.25
C MET A 1 -8.88 -13.17 -12.99
N ASN A 2 -8.57 -11.94 -13.38
CA ASN A 2 -7.30 -11.63 -14.05
C ASN A 2 -6.17 -11.47 -13.01
N THR A 3 -4.91 -11.50 -13.46
CA THR A 3 -3.74 -11.42 -12.56
C THR A 3 -3.75 -10.16 -11.70
N LYS A 4 -4.16 -9.01 -12.25
CA LYS A 4 -4.22 -7.73 -11.51
C LYS A 4 -5.25 -7.76 -10.39
N GLU A 5 -6.42 -8.36 -10.64
CA GLU A 5 -7.45 -8.57 -9.62
C GLU A 5 -6.93 -9.48 -8.51
N GLN A 6 -6.21 -10.56 -8.86
CA GLN A 6 -5.61 -11.46 -7.88
C GLN A 6 -4.57 -10.76 -7.01
N VAL A 7 -3.72 -9.92 -7.60
CA VAL A 7 -2.74 -9.10 -6.88
C VAL A 7 -3.42 -8.14 -5.89
N ILE A 8 -4.51 -7.48 -6.32
CA ILE A 8 -5.31 -6.61 -5.46
C ILE A 8 -5.93 -7.39 -4.30
N GLU A 9 -6.48 -8.58 -4.54
CA GLU A 9 -7.05 -9.44 -3.49
C GLU A 9 -5.97 -9.94 -2.52
N ASN A 10 -4.78 -10.28 -3.00
CA ASN A 10 -3.64 -10.62 -2.15
C ASN A 10 -3.24 -9.45 -1.24
N LEU A 11 -3.22 -8.23 -1.78
CA LEU A 11 -2.99 -7.03 -0.98
C LEU A 11 -4.05 -6.85 0.11
N LYS A 12 -5.33 -6.94 -0.23
CA LYS A 12 -6.43 -6.82 0.75
C LYS A 12 -6.31 -7.85 1.88
N LYS A 13 -6.03 -9.12 1.52
CA LYS A 13 -5.82 -10.19 2.50
C LYS A 13 -4.65 -9.86 3.44
N TRP A 14 -3.55 -9.37 2.89
CA TRP A 14 -2.39 -8.98 3.68
C TRP A 14 -2.70 -7.82 4.63
N LEU A 15 -3.32 -6.74 4.13
CA LEU A 15 -3.71 -5.57 4.93
C LEU A 15 -4.64 -5.94 6.09
N ASN A 16 -5.62 -6.82 5.83
CA ASN A 16 -6.53 -7.32 6.86
C ASN A 16 -5.82 -8.22 7.89
N LYS A 17 -4.84 -9.01 7.46
CA LYS A 17 -4.09 -9.93 8.34
C LYS A 17 -3.12 -9.19 9.25
N THR A 18 -2.37 -8.22 8.72
CA THR A 18 -1.30 -7.57 9.49
C THR A 18 -1.79 -6.38 10.29
N THR A 19 -2.84 -5.68 9.85
CA THR A 19 -3.39 -4.48 10.49
C THR A 19 -2.39 -3.33 10.71
N VAL A 20 -1.17 -3.45 10.18
CA VAL A 20 -0.08 -2.46 10.30
C VAL A 20 -0.41 -1.16 9.57
N ILE A 21 -1.21 -1.24 8.51
CA ILE A 21 -1.62 -0.09 7.71
C ILE A 21 -3.02 -0.31 7.16
N SER A 22 -3.82 0.76 7.17
CA SER A 22 -5.17 0.77 6.61
C SER A 22 -5.25 1.66 5.37
N TYR A 23 -6.09 1.30 4.41
CA TYR A 23 -6.30 2.06 3.17
C TYR A 23 -7.68 2.73 3.13
N GLU A 24 -7.77 3.84 2.39
CA GLU A 24 -9.03 4.55 2.14
C GLU A 24 -9.88 3.74 1.15
N GLU A 25 -10.94 3.11 1.65
CA GLU A 25 -11.81 2.21 0.87
C GLU A 25 -12.57 2.93 -0.25
N ARG A 26 -12.76 4.26 -0.14
CA ARG A 26 -13.37 5.07 -1.20
C ARG A 26 -12.44 5.33 -2.38
N ILE A 27 -11.13 5.10 -2.21
CA ILE A 27 -10.12 5.27 -3.25
C ILE A 27 -9.76 3.89 -3.79
N PRO A 28 -9.90 3.65 -5.11
CA PRO A 28 -9.58 2.35 -5.69
C PRO A 28 -8.12 1.95 -5.48
N LEU A 29 -7.89 0.66 -5.23
CA LEU A 29 -6.57 0.04 -5.35
C LEU A 29 -6.25 -0.12 -6.83
N ASN A 30 -5.20 0.56 -7.30
CA ASN A 30 -4.85 0.57 -8.72
C ASN A 30 -3.60 -0.29 -8.98
N CYS A 31 -3.80 -1.45 -9.62
CA CYS A 31 -2.72 -2.31 -10.08
C CYS A 31 -2.23 -1.89 -11.47
N TRP A 32 -0.95 -1.55 -11.56
CA TRP A 32 -0.29 -1.16 -12.80
C TRP A 32 -0.03 -2.39 -13.68
N ASP A 33 0.37 -2.15 -14.93
CA ASP A 33 0.88 -3.21 -15.79
C ASP A 33 2.19 -3.79 -15.23
N LYS A 34 2.51 -5.02 -15.66
CA LYS A 34 3.75 -5.69 -15.27
C LYS A 34 4.94 -4.86 -15.78
N GLU A 35 5.90 -4.56 -14.91
CA GLU A 35 7.09 -3.80 -15.25
C GLU A 35 8.36 -4.48 -14.71
N LEU A 36 9.47 -4.38 -15.46
CA LEU A 36 10.79 -4.76 -14.96
C LEU A 36 11.35 -3.59 -14.14
N LYS A 37 11.67 -3.83 -12.87
CA LYS A 37 12.09 -2.78 -11.94
C LYS A 37 13.28 -3.22 -11.10
N GLU A 38 14.17 -2.27 -10.80
CA GLU A 38 15.16 -2.46 -9.76
C GLU A 38 14.48 -2.31 -8.39
N LEU A 39 14.53 -3.38 -7.60
CA LEU A 39 13.99 -3.43 -6.25
C LEU A 39 14.95 -2.72 -5.27
N ARG A 40 14.46 -2.46 -4.05
CA ARG A 40 15.27 -1.79 -3.02
C ARG A 40 16.54 -2.54 -2.61
N ASP A 41 16.62 -3.84 -2.84
CA ASP A 41 17.82 -4.66 -2.59
C ASP A 41 18.81 -4.66 -3.77
N GLY A 42 18.55 -3.84 -4.80
CA GLY A 42 19.37 -3.68 -6.00
C GLY A 42 19.14 -4.76 -7.06
N LYS A 43 18.21 -5.71 -6.85
CA LYS A 43 17.93 -6.75 -7.84
C LYS A 43 16.89 -6.27 -8.84
N GLN A 44 17.10 -6.58 -10.12
CA GLN A 44 16.08 -6.38 -11.14
C GLN A 44 15.09 -7.54 -11.14
N LYS A 45 13.79 -7.21 -11.14
CA LYS A 45 12.72 -8.20 -11.14
C LYS A 45 11.47 -7.68 -11.85
N GLU A 46 10.74 -8.57 -12.53
CA GLU A 46 9.41 -8.25 -13.02
C GLU A 46 8.44 -8.19 -11.85
N VAL A 47 7.67 -7.09 -11.77
CA VAL A 47 6.74 -6.85 -10.67
C VAL A 47 5.40 -6.34 -11.14
N TYR A 48 4.39 -6.56 -10.30
CA TYR A 48 3.16 -5.76 -10.29
C TYR A 48 3.24 -4.74 -9.16
N VAL A 49 2.82 -3.52 -9.43
CA VAL A 49 2.73 -2.46 -8.42
C VAL A 49 1.28 -2.09 -8.19
N VAL A 50 0.85 -2.12 -6.93
CA VAL A 50 -0.46 -1.62 -6.52
C VAL A 50 -0.29 -0.32 -5.75
N SER A 51 -0.86 0.75 -6.28
CA SER A 51 -0.92 2.05 -5.61
C SER A 51 -2.21 2.18 -4.80
N PHE A 52 -2.10 2.74 -3.60
CA PHE A 52 -3.24 3.00 -2.72
C PHE A 52 -2.99 4.19 -1.80
N LYS A 53 -4.07 4.79 -1.28
CA LYS A 53 -4.00 5.85 -0.26
C LYS A 53 -4.36 5.27 1.10
N THR A 54 -3.62 5.65 2.13
CA THR A 54 -3.95 5.32 3.52
C THR A 54 -5.14 6.13 4.02
N LYS A 55 -5.81 5.66 5.08
CA LYS A 55 -6.85 6.47 5.75
C LYS A 55 -6.22 7.72 6.36
N SER A 56 -6.88 8.86 6.20
CA SER A 56 -6.53 10.06 6.98
C SER A 56 -6.84 9.80 8.47
N THR A 57 -6.00 10.34 9.35
CA THR A 57 -6.09 10.09 10.81
C THR A 57 -5.95 11.39 11.60
N ASN A 58 -6.20 11.32 12.91
CA ASN A 58 -6.16 12.42 13.88
C ASN A 58 -6.87 13.68 13.39
N ILE A 59 -8.16 13.55 13.06
CA ILE A 59 -9.01 14.73 12.88
C ILE A 59 -9.41 15.22 14.26
N GLU A 60 -8.79 16.30 14.72
CA GLU A 60 -9.12 16.94 15.99
C GLU A 60 -9.81 18.27 15.70
N TYR A 61 -10.84 18.56 16.48
CA TYR A 61 -11.61 19.80 16.40
C TYR A 61 -11.42 20.60 17.68
N ASP A 62 -11.37 21.92 17.57
CA ASP A 62 -11.49 22.82 18.72
C ASP A 62 -12.94 22.91 19.21
N GLU A 63 -13.15 23.67 20.29
CA GLU A 63 -14.47 23.94 20.88
C GLU A 63 -15.45 24.65 19.93
N ASN A 64 -14.94 25.28 18.86
CA ASN A 64 -15.72 25.96 17.84
C ASN A 64 -15.99 25.07 16.61
N GLY A 65 -15.59 23.79 16.66
CA GLY A 65 -15.74 22.84 15.56
C GLY A 65 -14.77 23.05 14.40
N LYS A 66 -13.66 23.77 14.60
CA LYS A 66 -12.62 23.96 13.59
C LYS A 66 -11.56 22.87 13.71
N ILE A 67 -11.13 22.32 12.58
CA ILE A 67 -10.05 21.33 12.52
C ILE A 67 -8.74 21.99 12.99
N ILE A 68 -8.15 21.45 14.06
CA ILE A 68 -6.86 21.87 14.63
C ILE A 68 -5.76 20.85 14.42
N SER A 69 -6.10 19.60 14.11
CA SER A 69 -5.15 18.55 13.74
C SER A 69 -5.78 17.68 12.65
N PHE A 70 -4.97 17.30 11.67
CA PHE A 70 -5.36 16.42 10.56
C PHE A 70 -4.10 15.81 9.94
N PHE A 71 -3.98 14.48 9.99
CA PHE A 71 -2.99 13.75 9.21
C PHE A 71 -3.63 13.24 7.94
N GLU A 72 -3.28 13.87 6.82
CA GLU A 72 -3.72 13.40 5.51
C GLU A 72 -3.16 12.00 5.23
N GLY A 73 -4.01 11.12 4.72
CA GLY A 73 -3.58 9.83 4.19
C GLY A 73 -2.49 10.01 3.14
N MET A 74 -1.43 9.22 3.25
CA MET A 74 -0.33 9.17 2.29
C MET A 74 -0.54 8.08 1.23
N TYR A 75 0.04 8.29 0.04
CA TYR A 75 0.15 7.27 -0.99
C TYR A 75 1.21 6.23 -0.64
N CYS A 76 0.88 4.97 -0.92
CA CYS A 76 1.72 3.81 -0.74
C CYS A 76 1.74 2.97 -2.03
N PHE A 77 2.81 2.21 -2.21
CA PHE A 77 3.03 1.34 -3.37
C PHE A 77 3.42 -0.05 -2.89
N ALA A 78 2.54 -1.03 -3.08
CA ALA A 78 2.81 -2.43 -2.78
C ALA A 78 3.42 -3.11 -4.00
N TYR A 79 4.58 -3.73 -3.82
CA TYR A 79 5.34 -4.42 -4.86
C TYR A 79 5.09 -5.91 -4.75
N PHE A 80 4.68 -6.52 -5.85
CA PHE A 80 4.41 -7.95 -5.93
C PHE A 80 5.31 -8.61 -6.96
N ASP A 81 5.79 -9.79 -6.64
CA ASP A 81 6.49 -10.67 -7.56
C ASP A 81 5.58 -11.03 -8.74
N ALA A 82 6.00 -10.81 -9.99
CA ALA A 82 5.16 -11.09 -11.14
C ALA A 82 4.98 -12.59 -11.43
N GLU A 83 5.89 -13.45 -10.94
CA GLU A 83 5.84 -14.90 -11.11
C GLU A 83 4.97 -15.55 -10.03
N THR A 84 5.17 -15.18 -8.76
CA THR A 84 4.48 -15.82 -7.62
C THR A 84 3.24 -15.06 -7.14
N LEU A 85 3.10 -13.79 -7.52
CA LEU A 85 2.06 -12.87 -7.03
C LEU A 85 2.12 -12.64 -5.51
N GLU A 86 3.27 -12.92 -4.90
CA GLU A 86 3.52 -12.68 -3.48
C GLU A 86 3.95 -11.23 -3.25
N LEU A 87 3.52 -10.68 -2.12
CA LEU A 87 3.93 -9.35 -1.69
C LEU A 87 5.42 -9.39 -1.35
N LEU A 88 6.19 -8.46 -1.92
CA LEU A 88 7.61 -8.27 -1.63
C LEU A 88 7.80 -7.27 -0.50
N TYR A 89 7.17 -6.10 -0.61
CA TYR A 89 7.16 -5.04 0.41
C TYR A 89 6.14 -3.94 0.02
N ILE A 90 5.86 -3.04 0.96
CA ILE A 90 5.12 -1.80 0.69
C ILE A 90 6.05 -0.62 0.87
N SER A 91 6.19 0.22 -0.15
CA SER A 91 6.90 1.49 -0.06
C SER A 91 5.93 2.62 0.34
N LYS A 92 6.39 3.48 1.25
CA LYS A 92 5.73 4.72 1.67
C LYS A 92 6.76 5.85 1.73
N LYS A 93 6.28 7.09 1.86
CA LYS A 93 7.14 8.28 1.97
C LYS A 93 8.24 8.16 3.05
N ALA A 94 7.94 7.48 4.15
CA ALA A 94 8.82 7.36 5.31
C ALA A 94 9.66 6.06 5.36
N GLY A 95 9.68 5.26 4.29
CA GLY A 95 10.44 4.00 4.25
C GLY A 95 9.63 2.83 3.67
N PHE A 96 9.90 1.63 4.16
CA PHE A 96 9.31 0.40 3.67
C PHE A 96 8.53 -0.31 4.77
N ILE A 97 7.69 -1.26 4.37
CA ILE A 97 7.02 -2.21 5.25
C ILE A 97 7.30 -3.58 4.66
N GLU A 98 7.89 -4.45 5.46
CA GLU A 98 8.19 -5.83 5.10
C GLU A 98 6.94 -6.69 5.07
N VAL A 99 7.05 -7.89 4.49
CA VAL A 99 5.94 -8.85 4.37
C VAL A 99 5.41 -9.31 5.72
N ASP A 100 6.24 -9.29 6.77
CA ASP A 100 5.80 -9.60 8.14
C ASP A 100 5.18 -8.40 8.87
N GLY A 101 5.20 -7.21 8.27
CA GLY A 101 4.68 -5.98 8.84
C GLY A 101 5.72 -5.13 9.59
N SER A 102 6.99 -5.53 9.62
CA SER A 102 8.08 -4.72 10.19
C SER A 102 8.45 -3.53 9.29
N TYR A 103 9.15 -2.53 9.85
CA TYR A 103 9.56 -1.27 9.21
C TYR A 103 11.06 -1.22 8.92
#